data_AF-A0A6J0K5Z0-F1
#
_entry.id   AF-A0A6J0K5Z0-F1
#
_cell.length_a   1.000
_cell.length_b   1.000
_cell.length_c   1.000
_cell.angle_alpha   90.00
_cell.angle_beta   90.00
_cell.angle_gamma   90.00
#
_symmetry.space_group_name_H-M   'P 1'
#
loop_
_entity.id
_entity.type
_entity.pdbx_description
1 polymer ?
#
loop_
_entity_poly.entity_id
_entity_poly.type
_entity_poly.pdbx_seq_one_letter_code
_entity_poly.pdbx_strand_id
1 'polypeptide(L)'
;MSDPSFPVPTSFQVSNGGSQEEEKKVGYVNYEVEPGFTIRLRQNIDPAMDPKKLRRIVSNRVAAQKSRWKKLQYIDNLVTKSRDLQWQVNMLRSQVEMASEQKQCLEREQMELKECMSGWLHYFISSQGEIEANTAEIERLKKKMARMI
;
A
#
# COMPACT_ATOMS: atom_id res chain seq x y z
N MET A 1 -7.30 47.94 -12.72
CA MET A 1 -7.28 46.99 -13.84
C MET A 1 -5.93 47.18 -14.52
N SER A 2 -4.91 46.48 -14.02
CA SER A 2 -3.53 46.61 -14.52
C SER A 2 -3.41 45.73 -15.75
N ASP A 3 -3.08 46.31 -16.91
CA ASP A 3 -2.79 45.55 -18.11
C ASP A 3 -1.76 44.46 -17.78
N PRO A 4 -1.97 43.20 -18.19
CA PRO A 4 -0.93 42.19 -18.04
C PRO A 4 0.23 42.63 -18.92
N SER A 5 1.29 43.12 -18.26
CA SER A 5 2.50 43.59 -18.91
C SER A 5 2.96 42.54 -19.93
N PHE A 6 3.41 43.01 -21.09
CA PHE A 6 4.01 42.13 -22.09
C PHE A 6 5.08 41.27 -21.40
N PRO A 7 5.12 39.94 -21.64
CA PRO A 7 6.14 39.09 -21.04
C PRO A 7 7.50 39.59 -21.51
N VAL A 8 8.27 40.15 -20.58
CA VAL A 8 9.56 40.78 -20.89
C VAL A 8 10.62 39.69 -20.95
N PRO A 9 11.46 39.67 -22.00
CA PRO A 9 12.63 38.81 -22.04
C PRO A 9 13.53 39.05 -20.82
N THR A 10 13.71 38.06 -19.96
CA THR A 10 14.52 38.23 -18.73
C THR A 10 16.01 37.97 -19.00
N SER A 11 16.36 37.13 -19.97
CA SER A 11 17.76 36.89 -20.34
C SER A 11 17.92 36.20 -21.69
N PHE A 12 19.04 36.50 -22.36
CA PHE A 12 19.54 35.79 -23.53
C PHE A 12 20.57 34.75 -23.09
N GLN A 13 20.34 33.48 -23.42
CA GLN A 13 21.36 32.45 -23.27
C GLN A 13 21.76 31.95 -24.66
N VAL A 14 23.04 32.14 -25.00
CA VAL A 14 23.69 31.53 -26.17
C VAL A 14 24.30 30.22 -25.69
N SER A 15 23.83 29.09 -26.22
CA SER A 15 24.48 27.81 -25.95
C SER A 15 25.68 27.68 -26.90
N ASN A 16 26.90 27.75 -26.36
CA ASN A 16 28.09 27.36 -27.11
C ASN A 16 28.20 25.82 -27.05
N GLY A 17 27.54 25.14 -28.00
CA GLY A 17 27.88 23.76 -28.34
C GLY A 17 29.19 23.78 -29.12
N GLY A 18 30.27 23.25 -28.52
CA GLY A 18 31.53 23.09 -29.23
C GLY A 18 31.42 21.91 -30.19
N SER A 19 31.40 22.18 -31.49
CA SER A 19 31.85 21.33 -32.59
C SER A 19 31.88 22.19 -33.85
N GLN A 20 33.03 22.24 -34.54
CA GLN A 20 33.17 22.95 -35.81
C GLN A 20 32.30 22.26 -36.87
N GLU A 21 31.17 22.87 -37.22
CA GLU A 21 30.48 22.76 -38.52
C GLU A 21 29.29 23.74 -38.50
N GLU A 22 29.45 24.92 -39.11
CA GLU A 22 28.42 25.93 -39.42
C GLU A 22 27.12 25.92 -38.57
N GLU A 23 27.24 25.91 -37.24
CA GLU A 23 26.07 25.88 -36.38
C GLU A 23 25.43 27.27 -36.33
N LYS A 24 24.25 27.41 -36.95
CA LYS A 24 23.35 28.54 -36.71
C LYS A 24 23.15 28.65 -35.20
N LYS A 25 23.79 29.63 -34.55
CA LYS A 25 23.64 29.92 -33.12
C LYS A 25 22.16 30.00 -32.77
N VAL A 26 21.62 28.94 -32.18
CA VAL A 26 20.23 28.90 -31.72
C VAL A 26 20.20 29.56 -30.35
N GLY A 27 20.03 30.87 -30.29
CA GLY A 27 19.81 31.51 -29.00
C GLY A 27 18.42 31.20 -28.47
N TYR A 28 18.29 31.21 -27.15
CA TYR A 28 17.01 31.05 -26.46
C TYR A 28 16.66 32.35 -25.77
N VAL A 29 15.39 32.76 -25.91
CA VAL A 29 14.82 33.86 -25.15
C VAL A 29 14.04 33.27 -23.98
N ASN A 30 14.38 33.67 -22.76
CA ASN A 30 13.66 33.28 -21.56
C ASN A 30 12.54 34.29 -21.28
N TYR A 31 11.30 33.81 -21.25
CA TYR A 31 10.16 34.59 -20.76
C TYR A 31 9.81 34.13 -19.34
N GLU A 32 9.84 35.06 -18.39
CA GLU A 32 9.25 34.85 -17.06
C GLU A 32 7.75 35.12 -17.13
N VAL A 33 6.96 34.14 -16.69
CA VAL A 33 5.50 34.28 -16.63
C VAL A 33 5.00 34.22 -15.19
N GLU A 34 5.64 33.42 -14.35
CA GLU A 34 5.40 33.32 -12.90
C GLU A 34 6.76 33.17 -12.19
N PRO A 35 6.91 33.62 -10.93
CA PRO A 35 8.14 33.44 -10.18
C PRO A 35 8.58 31.96 -10.17
N GLY A 36 9.76 31.67 -10.75
CA GLY A 36 10.31 30.32 -10.84
C GLY A 36 9.91 29.51 -12.10
N PHE A 37 9.06 30.03 -12.98
CA PHE A 37 8.72 29.39 -14.27
C PHE A 37 9.29 30.19 -15.44
N THR A 38 10.45 29.76 -15.93
CA THR A 38 11.09 30.32 -17.13
C THR A 38 10.83 29.45 -18.35
N ILE A 39 10.37 30.08 -19.44
CA ILE A 39 10.14 29.39 -20.71
C ILE A 39 11.23 29.75 -21.69
N ARG A 40 11.96 28.72 -22.14
CA ARG A 40 12.90 28.82 -23.25
C ARG A 40 12.15 28.78 -24.57
N LEU A 41 12.15 29.90 -25.28
CA LEU A 41 11.66 29.97 -26.65
C LEU A 41 12.84 30.05 -27.62
N ARG A 42 12.84 29.20 -28.64
CA ARG A 42 13.88 29.18 -29.68
C ARG A 42 13.83 30.50 -30.45
N GLN A 43 14.97 31.15 -30.71
CA GLN A 43 15.10 32.45 -31.40
C GLN A 43 14.56 32.55 -32.83
N ASN A 44 13.79 31.58 -33.33
CA ASN A 44 13.12 31.69 -34.63
C ASN A 44 11.74 32.35 -34.50
N ILE A 45 11.61 33.33 -33.61
CA ILE A 45 10.40 34.17 -33.53
C ILE A 45 10.68 35.35 -34.44
N ASP A 46 9.99 35.38 -35.58
CA ASP A 46 10.01 36.54 -36.46
C ASP A 46 9.59 37.80 -35.67
N PRO A 47 10.44 38.84 -35.60
CA PRO A 47 10.08 40.12 -34.97
C PRO A 47 8.87 40.79 -35.61
N ALA A 48 8.52 40.44 -36.85
CA ALA A 48 7.31 40.91 -37.55
C ALA A 48 6.04 40.09 -37.21
N MET A 49 6.13 39.12 -36.29
CA MET A 49 4.98 38.30 -35.88
C MET A 49 3.97 39.11 -35.08
N ASP A 50 2.69 38.97 -35.44
CA ASP A 50 1.57 39.59 -34.71
C ASP A 50 1.71 39.36 -33.18
N PRO A 51 1.74 40.44 -32.38
CA PRO A 51 1.83 40.37 -30.92
C PRO A 51 0.79 39.44 -30.27
N LYS A 52 -0.40 39.29 -30.85
CA LYS A 52 -1.43 38.37 -30.33
C LYS A 52 -1.03 36.91 -30.50
N LYS A 53 -0.41 36.56 -31.63
CA LYS A 53 0.11 35.22 -31.90
C LYS A 53 1.27 34.88 -30.97
N LEU A 54 2.18 35.82 -30.76
CA LEU A 54 3.31 35.64 -29.82
C LEU A 54 2.83 35.37 -28.40
N ARG A 55 1.88 36.18 -27.88
CA ARG A 55 1.28 35.95 -26.56
C ARG A 55 0.67 34.56 -26.45
N ARG A 56 -0.08 34.11 -27.46
CA ARG A 56 -0.69 32.77 -27.46
C ARG A 56 0.34 31.64 -27.41
N ILE A 57 1.44 31.77 -28.16
CA ILE A 57 2.53 30.78 -28.17
C ILE A 57 3.16 30.67 -26.78
N VAL A 58 3.51 31.82 -26.19
CA VAL A 58 4.09 31.87 -24.84
C VAL A 58 3.12 31.28 -23.81
N SER A 59 1.87 31.74 -23.75
CA SER A 59 0.88 31.25 -22.80
C SER A 59 0.60 29.75 -22.92
N ASN A 60 0.50 29.21 -24.15
CA ASN A 60 0.31 27.76 -24.35
C ASN A 60 1.54 26.98 -23.85
N ARG A 61 2.75 27.50 -24.08
CA ARG A 61 3.98 26.88 -23.59
C ARG A 61 4.02 26.83 -22.05
N VAL A 62 3.60 27.91 -21.38
CA VAL A 62 3.42 27.94 -19.91
C VAL A 62 2.44 26.87 -19.47
N ALA A 63 1.25 26.86 -20.07
CA ALA A 63 0.18 25.95 -19.69
C ALA A 63 0.60 24.48 -19.89
N ALA A 64 1.29 24.17 -20.99
CA ALA A 64 1.82 22.84 -21.27
C ALA A 64 2.90 22.42 -20.25
N GLN A 65 3.83 23.31 -19.88
CA GLN A 65 4.83 23.01 -18.84
C GLN A 65 4.18 22.81 -17.47
N LYS A 66 3.26 23.69 -17.07
CA LYS A 66 2.51 23.56 -15.81
C LYS A 66 1.68 22.28 -15.77
N SER A 67 1.06 21.91 -16.89
CA SER A 67 0.34 20.63 -17.03
C SER A 67 1.27 19.43 -16.85
N ARG A 68 2.45 19.43 -17.52
CA ARG A 68 3.47 18.39 -17.35
C ARG A 68 3.95 18.28 -15.92
N TRP A 69 4.23 19.41 -15.27
CA TRP A 69 4.66 19.45 -13.87
C TRP A 69 3.60 18.88 -12.93
N LYS A 70 2.34 19.31 -13.05
CA LYS A 70 1.22 18.74 -12.27
C LYS A 70 1.06 17.24 -12.50
N LYS A 71 1.25 16.77 -13.74
CA LYS A 71 1.19 15.33 -14.06
C LYS A 71 2.32 14.56 -13.37
N LEU A 72 3.54 15.11 -13.35
CA LEU A 72 4.67 14.50 -12.63
C LEU A 72 4.40 14.43 -11.12
N GLN A 73 3.90 15.51 -10.51
CA GLN A 73 3.51 15.49 -9.10
C GLN A 73 2.40 14.47 -8.81
N TYR A 74 1.41 14.36 -9.69
CA TYR A 74 0.35 13.37 -9.53
C TYR A 74 0.89 11.94 -9.60
N ILE A 75 1.80 11.65 -10.54
CA ILE A 75 2.47 10.34 -10.64
C ILE A 75 3.27 10.06 -9.36
N ASP A 76 4.03 11.03 -8.86
CA ASP A 76 4.83 10.87 -7.63
C ASP A 76 3.95 10.60 -6.40
N ASN A 77 2.83 11.32 -6.28
CA ASN A 77 1.83 11.07 -5.26
C ASN A 77 1.22 9.67 -5.37
N LEU A 78 0.93 9.18 -6.59
CA LEU A 78 0.43 7.82 -6.80
C LEU A 78 1.46 6.76 -6.41
N VAL A 79 2.73 6.96 -6.78
CA VAL A 79 3.82 6.04 -6.43
C VAL A 79 4.00 5.96 -4.92
N THR A 80 3.99 7.11 -4.22
CA THR A 80 4.07 7.15 -2.76
C THR A 80 2.89 6.43 -2.12
N LYS A 81 1.65 6.75 -2.53
CA LYS A 81 0.45 6.05 -2.02
C LYS A 81 0.48 4.54 -2.28
N SER A 82 0.98 4.12 -3.45
CA SER A 82 1.11 2.70 -3.77
C SER A 82 2.10 2.00 -2.84
N ARG A 83 3.22 2.65 -2.48
CA ARG A 83 4.18 2.10 -1.52
C ARG A 83 3.59 2.01 -0.12
N ASP A 84 2.89 3.06 0.33
CA ASP A 84 2.25 3.09 1.65
C ASP A 84 1.17 2.00 1.78
N LEU A 85 0.36 1.82 0.74
CA LEU A 85 -0.64 0.74 0.69
C LEU A 85 0.03 -0.63 0.68
N GLN A 86 1.10 -0.82 -0.08
CA GLN A 86 1.84 -2.08 -0.11
C GLN A 86 2.43 -2.42 1.26
N TRP A 87 2.97 -1.42 1.97
CA TRP A 87 3.48 -1.59 3.33
C TRP A 87 2.37 -2.00 4.30
N GLN A 88 1.20 -1.33 4.24
CA GLN A 88 0.04 -1.70 5.05
C GLN A 88 -0.44 -3.12 4.76
N VAL A 89 -0.50 -3.53 3.48
CA VAL A 89 -0.86 -4.90 3.09
C VAL A 89 0.12 -5.91 3.68
N ASN A 90 1.43 -5.63 3.63
CA ASN A 90 2.43 -6.54 4.20
C ASN A 90 2.30 -6.67 5.71
N MET A 91 2.07 -5.55 6.41
CA MET A 91 1.80 -5.54 7.86
C MET A 91 0.56 -6.37 8.21
N LEU A 92 -0.55 -6.14 7.49
CA LEU A 92 -1.80 -6.88 7.70
C LEU A 92 -1.64 -8.37 7.42
N ARG A 93 -0.88 -8.76 6.38
CA ARG A 93 -0.59 -10.17 6.10
C ARG A 93 0.13 -10.85 7.25
N SER A 94 1.15 -10.21 7.81
CA SER A 94 1.88 -10.75 8.97
C SER A 94 0.96 -10.91 10.18
N GLN A 95 0.08 -9.93 10.46
CA GLN A 95 -0.88 -10.04 11.56
C GLN A 95 -1.88 -11.19 11.35
N VAL A 96 -2.36 -11.38 10.13
CA VAL A 96 -3.29 -12.47 9.79
C VAL A 96 -2.60 -13.84 9.92
N GLU A 97 -1.34 -13.96 9.49
CA GLU A 97 -0.55 -15.18 9.64
C GLU A 97 -0.35 -15.55 11.10
N MET A 98 0.10 -14.59 11.93
CA MET A 98 0.23 -14.80 13.37
C MET A 98 -1.08 -15.22 14.04
N ALA A 99 -2.20 -14.56 13.71
CA ALA A 99 -3.50 -14.91 14.26
C ALA A 99 -3.97 -16.31 13.81
N SER A 100 -3.66 -16.70 12.58
CA SER A 100 -3.94 -18.04 12.04
C SER A 100 -3.14 -19.11 12.79
N GLU A 101 -1.85 -18.88 13.03
CA GLU A 101 -1.00 -19.79 13.81
C GLU A 101 -1.51 -19.96 15.25
N GLN A 102 -1.87 -18.85 15.90
CA GLN A 102 -2.46 -18.88 17.24
C GLN A 102 -3.76 -19.67 17.27
N LYS A 103 -4.65 -19.43 16.29
CA LYS A 103 -5.89 -20.18 16.16
C LYS A 103 -5.64 -21.69 16.04
N GLN A 104 -4.70 -22.10 15.19
CA GLN A 104 -4.36 -23.52 15.04
C GLN A 104 -3.81 -24.13 16.34
N CYS A 105 -3.03 -23.38 17.11
CA CYS A 105 -2.55 -23.82 18.41
C CYS A 105 -3.71 -24.08 19.38
N LEU A 106 -4.62 -23.11 19.50
CA LEU A 106 -5.80 -23.22 20.36
C LEU A 106 -6.75 -24.35 19.92
N GLU A 107 -6.91 -24.57 18.62
CA GLU A 107 -7.71 -25.70 18.10
C GLU A 107 -7.10 -27.05 18.46
N ARG A 108 -5.77 -27.19 18.43
CA ARG A 108 -5.07 -28.40 18.90
C ARG A 108 -5.26 -28.61 20.39
N GLU A 109 -5.03 -27.58 21.21
CA GLU A 109 -5.25 -27.66 22.66
C GLU A 109 -6.70 -28.03 23.00
N GLN A 110 -7.67 -27.46 22.28
CA GLN A 110 -9.08 -27.81 22.45
C GLN A 110 -9.34 -29.29 22.11
N MET A 111 -8.71 -29.82 21.07
CA MET A 111 -8.84 -31.22 20.69
C MET A 111 -8.26 -32.14 21.78
N GLU A 112 -7.07 -31.84 22.27
CA GLU A 112 -6.41 -32.58 23.35
C GLU A 112 -7.27 -32.61 24.63
N LEU A 113 -7.84 -31.46 25.01
CA LEU A 113 -8.72 -31.38 26.17
C LEU A 113 -9.99 -32.22 26.00
N LYS A 114 -10.61 -32.20 24.82
CA LYS A 114 -11.78 -33.03 24.52
C LYS A 114 -11.45 -34.52 24.59
N GLU A 115 -10.29 -34.92 24.08
CA GLU A 115 -9.82 -36.31 24.17
C GLU A 115 -9.59 -36.72 25.62
N CYS A 116 -8.92 -35.88 26.41
CA CYS A 116 -8.72 -36.12 27.84
C CYS A 116 -10.05 -36.28 28.58
N MET A 117 -11.01 -35.37 28.36
CA MET A 117 -12.34 -35.45 28.95
C MET A 117 -13.07 -36.75 28.57
N SER A 118 -12.98 -37.16 27.29
CA SER A 118 -13.57 -38.41 26.82
C SER A 118 -12.92 -39.62 27.51
N GLY A 119 -11.59 -39.63 27.64
CA GLY A 119 -10.87 -40.68 28.35
C GLY A 119 -11.29 -40.78 29.82
N TRP A 120 -11.40 -39.64 30.51
CA TRP A 120 -11.91 -39.59 31.89
C TRP A 120 -13.35 -40.09 32.02
N LEU A 121 -14.22 -39.72 31.08
CA LEU A 121 -15.60 -40.18 31.08
C LEU A 121 -15.67 -41.70 30.90
N HIS A 122 -14.90 -42.25 29.97
CA HIS A 122 -14.82 -43.71 29.77
C HIS A 122 -14.30 -44.43 31.02
N TYR A 123 -13.25 -43.89 31.65
CA TYR A 123 -12.73 -44.43 32.90
C TYR A 123 -13.79 -44.44 34.01
N PHE A 124 -14.50 -43.32 34.19
CA PHE A 124 -15.57 -43.20 35.18
C PHE A 124 -16.68 -44.24 34.95
N ILE A 125 -17.16 -44.37 33.70
CA ILE A 125 -18.19 -45.35 33.34
C ILE A 125 -17.71 -46.78 33.61
N SER A 126 -16.47 -47.11 33.23
CA SER A 126 -15.90 -48.44 33.47
C SER A 126 -15.80 -48.76 34.96
N SER A 127 -15.27 -47.82 35.75
CA SER A 127 -15.13 -47.97 37.19
C SER A 127 -16.50 -48.12 37.87
N GLN A 128 -17.49 -47.34 37.44
CA GLN A 128 -18.86 -47.47 37.92
C GLN A 128 -19.44 -48.87 37.63
N GLY A 129 -19.22 -49.41 36.43
CA GLY A 129 -19.62 -50.77 36.08
C GLY A 129 -18.95 -51.84 36.94
N GLU A 130 -17.66 -51.68 37.27
CA GLU A 130 -16.94 -52.58 38.18
C GLU A 130 -17.50 -52.53 39.61
N ILE A 131 -17.82 -51.33 40.12
CA ILE A 131 -18.43 -51.15 41.44
C ILE A 131 -19.79 -51.83 41.50
N GLU A 132 -20.62 -51.66 40.47
CA GLU A 132 -21.94 -52.29 40.38
C GLU A 132 -21.85 -53.82 40.36
N ALA A 133 -20.93 -54.39 39.57
CA ALA A 133 -20.68 -55.83 39.52
C ALA A 133 -20.22 -56.38 40.88
N ASN A 134 -19.26 -55.72 41.53
CA ASN A 134 -18.77 -56.11 42.85
C ASN A 134 -19.87 -56.03 43.92
N THR A 135 -20.70 -54.98 43.86
CA THR A 135 -21.83 -54.80 44.78
C THR A 135 -22.85 -55.92 44.61
N ALA A 136 -23.19 -56.28 43.37
CA ALA A 136 -24.08 -57.39 43.08
C ALA A 136 -23.54 -58.74 43.60
N GLU A 137 -22.24 -58.99 43.46
CA GLU A 137 -21.62 -60.22 43.96
C GLU A 137 -21.58 -60.28 45.49
N ILE A 138 -21.29 -59.16 46.16
CA ILE A 138 -21.38 -59.07 47.63
C ILE A 138 -22.78 -59.43 48.10
N GLU A 139 -23.82 -58.87 47.48
CA GLU A 139 -25.21 -59.17 47.84
C GLU A 139 -25.58 -60.64 47.56
N ARG A 140 -25.08 -61.21 46.47
CA ARG A 140 -25.24 -62.65 46.18
C ARG A 140 -24.61 -63.53 47.26
N LEU A 141 -23.39 -63.19 47.69
CA LEU A 141 -22.66 -63.91 48.74
C LEU A 141 -23.34 -63.78 50.11
N LYS A 142 -23.80 -62.58 50.49
CA LYS A 142 -24.58 -62.37 51.72
C LYS A 142 -25.84 -63.24 51.75
N LYS A 143 -26.61 -63.27 50.66
CA LYS A 143 -27.80 -64.13 50.53
C LYS A 143 -27.47 -65.62 50.61
N LYS A 144 -26.28 -66.03 50.17
CA LYS A 144 -25.83 -67.43 50.31
C LYS A 144 -25.49 -67.74 51.78
N MET A 145 -24.79 -66.84 52.46
CA MET A 145 -24.44 -66.99 53.88
C MET A 145 -25.68 -67.02 54.78
N ALA A 146 -26.64 -66.12 54.56
CA ALA A 146 -27.89 -66.09 55.31
C ALA A 146 -28.75 -67.36 55.12
N ARG A 147 -28.52 -68.14 54.05
CA ARG A 147 -29.19 -69.43 53.81
C ARG A 147 -28.46 -70.63 54.43
N MET A 148 -27.22 -70.44 54.89
CA MET A 148 -26.42 -71.50 55.52
C MET A 148 -26.49 -71.48 57.05
N ILE A 149 -27.06 -70.42 57.64
CA ILE A 149 -27.36 -70.26 59.07
C ILE A 149 -28.83 -70.64 59.27
#